data_AF-A0A1Q3G062-F1
#
_entry.id   AF-A0A1Q3G062-F1
#
_cell.length_a   1.000
_cell.length_b   1.000
_cell.length_c   1.000
_cell.angle_alpha   90.00
_cell.angle_beta   90.00
_cell.angle_gamma   90.00
#
_symmetry.space_group_name_H-M   'P 1'
#
loop_
_entity.id
_entity.type
_entity.pdbx_description
1 polymer ?
#
loop_
_entity_poly.entity_id
_entity_poly.type
_entity_poly.pdbx_seq_one_letter_code
_entity_poly.pdbx_strand_id
1 'polypeptide(L)'
;MWLCYAKFLVLLPILVNLVACRYMEIGSPVLDCVRIRNVETRVLVYGTGYFHSDDNQRYVGTWNYDGTPFNSAFKVERILKYKEPLYYLRMINTQEYLFGGPFTTTSKTRIPIFSYHKKVNTTLDPEGIFGFEKARDKRGALNGAWYIKAVHFEHYVIGSRTEADPPKGDTTFHLLQMDRRYQPELTTEHQFYLEQC
;
A
#
# COMPACT_ATOMS: atom_id res chain seq x y z
N MET A 1 6.02 27.11 -44.60
CA MET A 1 6.34 27.20 -43.15
C MET A 1 5.25 26.46 -42.35
N TRP A 2 5.10 25.13 -42.51
CA TRP A 2 3.96 24.37 -41.94
C TRP A 2 4.32 22.92 -41.52
N LEU A 3 5.61 22.62 -41.32
CA LEU A 3 6.09 21.25 -41.05
C LEU A 3 6.51 20.97 -39.59
N CYS A 4 6.40 21.95 -38.68
CA CYS A 4 6.88 21.78 -37.30
C CYS A 4 5.80 21.42 -36.25
N TYR A 5 4.51 21.45 -36.59
CA TYR A 5 3.43 21.19 -35.60
C TYR A 5 2.96 19.73 -35.51
N ALA A 6 3.30 18.88 -36.49
CA ALA A 6 2.81 17.49 -36.52
C ALA A 6 3.55 16.54 -35.57
N LYS A 7 4.80 16.82 -35.19
CA LYS A 7 5.57 15.96 -34.27
C LYS A 7 5.16 16.10 -32.79
N PHE A 8 4.56 17.22 -32.40
CA PHE A 8 4.15 17.45 -31.01
C PHE A 8 2.84 16.73 -30.65
N LEU A 9 1.93 16.54 -31.61
CA LEU A 9 0.65 15.85 -31.40
C LEU A 9 0.77 14.32 -31.30
N VAL A 10 1.80 13.73 -31.91
CA VAL A 10 2.04 12.27 -31.85
C VAL A 10 2.70 11.86 -30.52
N LEU A 11 3.45 12.76 -29.89
CA LEU A 11 4.09 12.50 -28.59
C LEU A 11 3.12 12.62 -27.41
N LEU A 12 2.04 13.39 -27.54
CA LEU A 12 1.04 13.56 -26.47
C LEU A 12 0.34 12.23 -26.08
N PRO A 13 -0.20 11.41 -26.99
CA PRO A 13 -0.81 10.15 -26.62
C PRO A 13 0.20 9.13 -26.10
N ILE A 14 1.48 9.23 -26.48
CA ILE A 14 2.55 8.36 -25.96
C ILE A 14 2.93 8.77 -24.53
N LEU A 15 3.06 10.07 -24.25
CA LEU A 15 3.31 10.60 -22.91
C LEU A 15 2.11 10.37 -21.97
N VAL A 16 0.88 10.57 -22.47
CA VAL A 16 -0.34 10.30 -21.70
C VAL A 16 -0.50 8.80 -21.45
N ASN A 17 -0.16 7.92 -22.41
CA ASN A 17 -0.10 6.47 -22.17
C ASN A 17 1.01 6.07 -21.20
N LEU A 18 2.20 6.67 -21.27
CA LEU A 18 3.31 6.37 -20.35
C LEU A 18 3.00 6.78 -18.91
N VAL A 19 2.29 7.89 -18.70
CA VAL A 19 1.86 8.34 -17.37
C VAL A 19 0.65 7.55 -16.87
N ALA A 20 -0.29 7.17 -17.76
CA ALA A 20 -1.45 6.35 -17.40
C ALA A 20 -1.10 4.89 -17.14
N CYS A 21 -0.10 4.32 -17.84
CA CYS A 21 0.39 2.95 -17.59
C CYS A 21 1.14 2.82 -16.27
N ARG A 22 1.53 3.94 -15.62
CA ARG A 22 2.22 3.85 -14.35
C ARG A 22 1.29 3.47 -13.22
N TYR A 23 0.02 3.89 -13.26
CA TYR A 23 -0.93 3.68 -12.16
C TYR A 23 -1.99 2.64 -12.51
N MET A 24 -2.13 1.64 -11.65
CA MET A 24 -3.03 0.50 -11.90
C MET A 24 -4.44 0.76 -11.36
N GLU A 25 -5.44 0.36 -12.16
CA GLU A 25 -6.81 0.25 -11.65
C GLU A 25 -7.03 -1.07 -10.90
N ILE A 26 -7.63 -0.97 -9.73
CA ILE A 26 -8.16 -2.11 -8.98
C ILE A 26 -9.50 -2.52 -9.62
N GLY A 27 -9.62 -3.79 -9.99
CA GLY A 27 -10.81 -4.33 -10.69
C GLY A 27 -10.52 -5.60 -11.49
N SER A 28 -9.24 -5.86 -11.79
CA SER A 28 -8.76 -7.15 -12.29
C SER A 28 -8.82 -8.23 -11.20
N PRO A 29 -9.06 -9.51 -11.54
CA PRO A 29 -8.97 -10.61 -10.57
C PRO A 29 -7.58 -10.73 -9.93
N VAL A 30 -6.52 -10.26 -10.59
CA VAL A 30 -5.16 -10.23 -10.02
C VAL A 30 -4.39 -9.06 -10.61
N LEU A 31 -3.61 -8.36 -9.78
CA LEU A 31 -2.50 -7.51 -10.22
C LEU A 31 -1.20 -8.17 -9.77
N ASP A 32 -0.42 -8.72 -10.73
CA ASP A 32 0.67 -9.65 -10.44
C ASP A 32 1.93 -8.98 -9.86
N CYS A 33 2.18 -7.71 -10.17
CA CYS A 33 3.28 -6.96 -9.58
C CYS A 33 2.94 -5.48 -9.48
N VAL A 34 2.73 -5.03 -8.25
CA VAL A 34 2.48 -3.63 -7.91
C VAL A 34 3.49 -3.15 -6.88
N ARG A 35 3.87 -1.89 -6.96
CA ARG A 35 4.57 -1.14 -5.93
C ARG A 35 3.63 -0.09 -5.37
N ILE A 36 3.47 -0.08 -4.05
CA ILE A 36 2.57 0.85 -3.38
C ILE A 36 3.38 2.08 -2.97
N ARG A 37 2.95 3.28 -3.33
CA ARG A 37 3.62 4.54 -2.98
C ARG A 37 2.66 5.45 -2.26
N ASN A 38 3.08 6.01 -1.13
CA ASN A 38 2.27 7.02 -0.43
C ASN A 38 2.26 8.35 -1.20
N VAL A 39 1.10 8.99 -1.33
CA VAL A 39 0.96 10.24 -2.10
C VAL A 39 1.68 11.40 -1.42
N GLU A 40 1.54 11.53 -0.09
CA GLU A 40 2.12 12.64 0.67
C GLU A 40 3.65 12.56 0.67
N THR A 41 4.21 11.43 1.09
CA THR A 41 5.65 11.28 1.30
C THR A 41 6.40 10.85 0.04
N ARG A 42 5.69 10.39 -1.00
CA ARG A 42 6.23 9.88 -2.28
C ARG A 42 7.19 8.70 -2.15
N VAL A 43 7.23 8.05 -0.99
CA VAL A 43 8.10 6.89 -0.74
C VAL A 43 7.37 5.56 -0.94
N LEU A 44 8.14 4.53 -1.29
CA LEU A 44 7.63 3.19 -1.52
C LEU A 44 7.30 2.50 -0.19
N VAL A 45 6.19 1.78 -0.17
CA VAL A 45 5.89 0.81 0.89
C VAL A 45 6.79 -0.41 0.69
N TYR A 46 7.32 -0.95 1.78
CA TYR A 46 8.14 -2.15 1.75
C TYR A 46 8.03 -2.97 3.04
N GLY A 47 8.27 -4.27 2.95
CA GLY A 47 8.49 -5.11 4.11
C GLY A 47 9.92 -4.95 4.61
N THR A 48 10.06 -4.67 5.89
CA THR A 48 11.32 -4.50 6.64
C THR A 48 12.12 -5.80 6.77
N GLY A 49 13.00 -5.99 7.75
CA GLY A 49 13.58 -7.29 8.15
C GLY A 49 12.70 -8.05 9.16
N TYR A 50 13.06 -9.28 9.54
CA TYR A 50 12.54 -9.85 10.79
C TYR A 50 13.25 -9.16 11.94
N PHE A 51 12.51 -8.53 12.86
CA PHE A 51 13.10 -7.80 13.99
C PHE A 51 13.25 -8.63 15.26
N HIS A 52 12.49 -9.72 15.38
CA HIS A 52 12.62 -10.69 16.46
C HIS A 52 12.77 -12.08 15.85
N SER A 53 13.76 -12.85 16.30
CA SER A 53 13.99 -14.24 15.86
C SER A 53 12.80 -15.14 16.12
N ASP A 54 11.97 -14.76 17.11
CA ASP A 54 10.89 -15.57 17.64
C ASP A 54 9.54 -15.15 17.04
N ASP A 55 9.45 -13.91 16.54
CA ASP A 55 8.27 -13.42 15.83
C ASP A 55 8.45 -13.72 14.35
N ASN A 56 7.67 -14.65 13.84
CA ASN A 56 7.57 -14.96 12.40
C ASN A 56 6.89 -13.81 11.60
N GLN A 57 7.07 -12.56 12.02
CA GLN A 57 6.42 -11.35 11.53
C GLN A 57 7.46 -10.31 11.11
N ARG A 58 7.12 -9.57 10.05
CA ARG A 58 7.91 -8.44 9.53
C ARG A 58 7.03 -7.19 9.56
N TYR A 59 7.57 -6.05 9.96
CA TYR A 59 6.81 -4.81 9.87
C TYR A 59 6.75 -4.34 8.42
N VAL A 60 5.69 -3.65 8.07
CA VAL A 60 5.61 -2.92 6.81
C VAL A 60 5.90 -1.45 7.08
N GLY A 61 6.81 -0.89 6.31
CA GLY A 61 7.27 0.49 6.45
C GLY A 61 7.24 1.24 5.13
N THR A 62 7.79 2.44 5.16
CA THR A 62 8.05 3.28 3.99
C THR A 62 9.55 3.49 3.82
N TRP A 63 10.01 3.41 2.57
CA TRP A 63 11.42 3.40 2.19
C TRP A 63 11.91 4.79 1.84
N ASN A 64 12.70 5.38 2.74
CA ASN A 64 13.19 6.75 2.64
C ASN A 64 14.57 6.88 1.94
N TYR A 65 15.12 5.80 1.41
CA TYR A 65 16.43 5.81 0.77
C TYR A 65 16.30 5.80 -0.76
N ASP A 66 17.38 6.18 -1.43
CA ASP A 66 17.45 6.09 -2.89
C ASP A 66 17.34 4.63 -3.36
N GLY A 67 16.73 4.46 -4.54
CA GLY A 67 16.53 3.16 -5.16
C GLY A 67 15.20 2.48 -4.78
N THR A 68 15.06 1.23 -5.18
CA THR A 68 13.85 0.42 -4.96
C THR A 68 14.20 -0.71 -4.00
N PRO A 69 13.58 -0.79 -2.81
CA PRO A 69 13.93 -1.83 -1.85
C PRO A 69 13.44 -3.18 -2.35
N PHE A 70 14.20 -4.23 -2.07
CA PHE A 70 13.91 -5.60 -2.51
C PHE A 70 12.47 -6.01 -2.18
N ASN A 71 12.02 -5.76 -0.95
CA ASN A 71 10.71 -6.15 -0.44
C ASN A 71 9.59 -5.10 -0.69
N SER A 72 9.58 -4.39 -1.84
CA SER A 72 8.51 -3.43 -2.20
C SER A 72 7.52 -3.90 -3.27
N ALA A 73 7.70 -5.12 -3.78
CA ALA A 73 6.83 -5.67 -4.82
C ALA A 73 5.74 -6.53 -4.17
N PHE A 74 4.48 -6.24 -4.53
CA PHE A 74 3.29 -6.89 -4.00
C PHE A 74 2.44 -7.44 -5.14
N LYS A 75 1.72 -8.52 -4.86
CA LYS A 75 0.64 -9.05 -5.67
C LYS A 75 -0.68 -8.71 -4.96
N VAL A 76 -1.62 -8.15 -5.71
CA VAL A 76 -2.98 -7.84 -5.24
C VAL A 76 -3.89 -8.96 -5.72
N GLU A 77 -4.33 -9.82 -4.79
CA GLU A 77 -5.06 -11.05 -5.12
C GLU A 77 -6.54 -10.90 -4.77
N ARG A 78 -7.44 -11.01 -5.76
CA ARG A 78 -8.89 -10.92 -5.53
C ARG A 78 -9.40 -12.12 -4.74
N ILE A 79 -10.19 -11.85 -3.69
CA ILE A 79 -10.85 -12.89 -2.90
C ILE A 79 -12.21 -13.23 -3.52
N LEU A 80 -12.28 -14.35 -4.24
CA LEU A 80 -13.48 -14.75 -5.00
C LEU A 80 -14.66 -15.21 -4.14
N LYS A 81 -14.43 -15.49 -2.84
CA LYS A 81 -15.48 -15.87 -1.89
C LYS A 81 -16.47 -14.72 -1.61
N TYR A 82 -16.04 -13.47 -1.72
CA TYR A 82 -16.84 -12.28 -1.45
C TYR A 82 -17.30 -11.60 -2.74
N LYS A 83 -18.55 -11.13 -2.77
CA LYS A 83 -19.09 -10.40 -3.93
C LYS A 83 -18.40 -9.03 -4.07
N GLU A 84 -18.12 -8.41 -2.94
CA GLU A 84 -17.42 -7.13 -2.81
C GLU A 84 -15.96 -7.26 -3.28
N PRO A 85 -15.38 -6.23 -3.94
CA PRO A 85 -14.00 -6.18 -4.42
C PRO A 85 -12.98 -6.13 -3.27
N LEU A 86 -12.81 -7.26 -2.60
CA LEU A 86 -11.86 -7.49 -1.51
C LEU A 86 -10.63 -8.26 -2.01
N TYR A 87 -9.49 -7.98 -1.41
CA TYR A 87 -8.19 -8.47 -1.85
C TYR A 87 -7.28 -8.85 -0.68
N TYR A 88 -6.40 -9.82 -0.93
CA TYR A 88 -5.19 -9.99 -0.15
C TYR A 88 -4.05 -9.20 -0.79
N LEU A 89 -3.15 -8.68 0.05
CA LEU A 89 -1.89 -8.07 -0.37
C LEU A 89 -0.75 -9.02 -0.02
N ARG A 90 -0.08 -9.58 -1.02
CA ARG A 90 0.97 -10.57 -0.84
C ARG A 90 2.31 -10.03 -1.32
N MET A 91 3.33 -10.08 -0.49
CA MET A 91 4.70 -9.72 -0.86
C MET A 91 5.26 -10.76 -1.85
N ILE A 92 5.78 -10.33 -2.98
CA ILE A 92 6.24 -11.25 -4.03
C ILE A 92 7.51 -11.99 -3.60
N ASN A 93 8.46 -11.33 -2.95
CA ASN A 93 9.73 -11.97 -2.66
C ASN A 93 9.65 -12.93 -1.47
N THR A 94 8.92 -12.55 -0.42
CA THR A 94 8.79 -13.37 0.79
C THR A 94 7.56 -14.28 0.76
N GLN A 95 6.64 -14.07 -0.19
CA GLN A 95 5.36 -14.77 -0.32
C GLN A 95 4.43 -14.57 0.89
N GLU A 96 4.74 -13.60 1.77
CA GLU A 96 3.99 -13.27 2.98
C GLU A 96 2.79 -12.39 2.68
N TYR A 97 1.71 -12.55 3.44
CA TYR A 97 0.52 -11.70 3.33
C TYR A 97 0.59 -10.54 4.33
N LEU A 98 0.06 -9.39 3.95
CA LEU A 98 -0.10 -8.23 4.84
C LEU A 98 -1.29 -8.42 5.76
N PHE A 99 -1.14 -7.97 7.01
CA PHE A 99 -2.18 -8.00 8.04
C PHE A 99 -2.14 -6.73 8.87
N GLY A 100 -3.32 -6.28 9.28
CA GLY A 100 -3.43 -5.33 10.36
C GLY A 100 -2.91 -5.92 11.67
N GLY A 101 -2.08 -5.17 12.40
CA GLY A 101 -1.50 -5.65 13.65
C GLY A 101 -2.50 -6.03 14.74
N PRO A 102 -2.08 -6.87 15.71
CA PRO A 102 -2.94 -7.27 16.82
C PRO A 102 -3.35 -6.06 17.66
N PHE A 103 -4.58 -6.09 18.18
CA PHE A 103 -5.17 -5.06 19.04
C PHE A 103 -4.38 -4.77 20.33
N THR A 104 -3.45 -5.65 20.70
CA THR A 104 -2.59 -5.52 21.89
C THR A 104 -1.54 -4.42 21.76
N THR A 105 -1.40 -3.81 20.57
CA THR A 105 -0.56 -2.62 20.40
C THR A 105 -1.08 -1.47 21.28
N THR A 106 -0.18 -0.83 22.03
CA THR A 106 -0.50 0.18 23.06
C THR A 106 -1.03 1.50 22.51
N SER A 107 -0.90 1.73 21.20
CA SER A 107 -1.31 2.97 20.55
C SER A 107 -2.82 3.02 20.35
N LYS A 108 -3.46 4.04 20.94
CA LYS A 108 -4.92 4.26 20.88
C LYS A 108 -5.42 4.80 19.54
N THR A 109 -4.54 5.29 18.67
CA THR A 109 -4.90 5.98 17.43
C THR A 109 -4.34 5.34 16.17
N ARG A 110 -3.27 4.54 16.27
CA ARG A 110 -2.65 3.88 15.10
C ARG A 110 -2.13 2.49 15.42
N ILE A 111 -2.26 1.55 14.48
CA ILE A 111 -1.78 0.16 14.62
C ILE A 111 -0.79 -0.14 13.50
N PRO A 112 0.39 -0.71 13.76
CA PRO A 112 1.31 -1.14 12.70
C PRO A 112 0.69 -2.20 11.77
N ILE A 113 1.15 -2.23 10.52
CA ILE A 113 0.88 -3.30 9.56
C ILE A 113 2.07 -4.27 9.55
N PHE A 114 1.76 -5.55 9.52
CA PHE A 114 2.75 -6.64 9.53
C PHE A 114 2.59 -7.53 8.30
N SER A 115 3.58 -8.38 8.04
CA SER A 115 3.46 -9.54 7.16
C SER A 115 3.77 -10.85 7.89
N TYR A 116 3.17 -11.97 7.45
CA TYR A 116 3.37 -13.29 8.05
C TYR A 116 3.59 -14.40 7.01
N HIS A 117 4.44 -15.37 7.36
CA HIS A 117 4.84 -16.48 6.48
C HIS A 117 3.82 -17.61 6.31
N LYS A 118 2.99 -17.89 7.33
CA LYS A 118 2.03 -19.00 7.24
C LYS A 118 0.81 -18.56 6.45
N LYS A 119 0.28 -19.49 5.62
CA LYS A 119 -1.08 -19.44 5.07
C LYS A 119 -1.99 -18.80 6.11
N VAL A 120 -2.69 -17.75 5.71
CA VAL A 120 -3.69 -17.03 6.52
C VAL A 120 -4.37 -18.05 7.43
N ASN A 121 -3.95 -18.10 8.69
CA ASN A 121 -4.48 -19.09 9.63
C ASN A 121 -5.94 -18.69 9.81
N THR A 122 -6.87 -19.60 9.58
CA THR A 122 -8.30 -19.32 9.34
C THR A 122 -9.02 -18.59 10.48
N THR A 123 -8.35 -18.35 11.61
CA THR A 123 -8.81 -17.54 12.74
C THR A 123 -8.52 -16.04 12.62
N LEU A 124 -7.51 -15.62 11.85
CA LEU A 124 -7.13 -14.21 11.63
C LEU A 124 -7.39 -13.73 10.19
N ASP A 125 -8.07 -14.56 9.39
CA ASP A 125 -8.44 -14.27 8.00
C ASP A 125 -9.09 -12.88 7.81
N PRO A 126 -9.97 -12.38 8.70
CA PRO A 126 -10.54 -11.05 8.55
C PRO A 126 -9.53 -9.90 8.62
N GLU A 127 -8.38 -10.10 9.27
CA GLU A 127 -7.39 -9.05 9.54
C GLU A 127 -6.44 -8.77 8.35
N GLY A 128 -6.43 -9.68 7.35
CA GLY A 128 -5.63 -9.57 6.13
C GLY A 128 -6.42 -9.18 4.89
N ILE A 129 -7.70 -8.84 5.05
CA ILE A 129 -8.60 -8.51 3.93
C ILE A 129 -8.67 -7.00 3.73
N PHE A 130 -8.28 -6.56 2.54
CA PHE A 130 -8.26 -5.15 2.16
C PHE A 130 -9.31 -4.82 1.10
N GLY A 131 -9.95 -3.67 1.28
CA GLY A 131 -10.76 -2.98 0.30
C GLY A 131 -10.00 -1.78 -0.26
N PHE A 132 -10.35 -1.37 -1.48
CA PHE A 132 -9.78 -0.21 -2.15
C PHE A 132 -10.89 0.75 -2.54
N GLU A 133 -10.76 2.01 -2.12
CA GLU A 133 -11.69 3.08 -2.47
C GLU A 133 -10.94 4.15 -3.28
N LYS A 134 -11.54 4.63 -4.38
CA LYS A 134 -10.88 5.65 -5.21
C LYS A 134 -10.73 6.95 -4.41
N ALA A 135 -9.50 7.44 -4.32
CA ALA A 135 -9.20 8.67 -3.61
C ALA A 135 -9.58 9.91 -4.43
N ARG A 136 -9.75 11.01 -3.71
CA ARG A 136 -10.12 12.31 -4.26
C ARG A 136 -9.11 13.37 -3.81
N ASP A 137 -8.88 14.35 -4.65
CA ASP A 137 -8.12 15.54 -4.28
C ASP A 137 -8.95 16.49 -3.40
N LYS A 138 -8.34 17.60 -2.96
CA LYS A 138 -9.00 18.62 -2.13
C LYS A 138 -10.20 19.29 -2.81
N ARG A 139 -10.35 19.14 -4.14
CA ARG A 139 -11.45 19.69 -4.94
C ARG A 139 -12.55 18.65 -5.18
N GLY A 140 -12.37 17.43 -4.69
CA GLY A 140 -13.31 16.31 -4.85
C GLY A 140 -13.14 15.52 -6.16
N ALA A 141 -12.15 15.86 -7.00
CA ALA A 141 -11.88 15.14 -8.24
C ALA A 141 -11.08 13.87 -7.97
N LEU A 142 -11.34 12.80 -8.73
CA LEU A 142 -10.54 11.57 -8.66
C LEU A 142 -9.10 11.86 -9.06
N ASN A 143 -8.13 11.37 -8.28
CA ASN A 143 -6.71 11.68 -8.47
C ASN A 143 -5.84 10.46 -8.81
N GLY A 144 -6.47 9.33 -9.15
CA GLY A 144 -5.77 8.09 -9.51
C GLY A 144 -5.10 7.36 -8.33
N ALA A 145 -5.22 7.89 -7.10
CA ALA A 145 -4.80 7.20 -5.89
C ALA A 145 -5.96 6.39 -5.28
N TRP A 146 -5.62 5.55 -4.32
CA TRP A 146 -6.54 4.68 -3.59
C TRP A 146 -6.40 4.91 -2.09
N TYR A 147 -7.53 4.90 -1.40
CA TYR A 147 -7.58 4.61 0.03
C TYR A 147 -7.60 3.09 0.19
N ILE A 148 -6.70 2.57 1.01
CA ILE A 148 -6.64 1.13 1.33
C ILE A 148 -7.28 0.96 2.71
N LYS A 149 -8.27 0.08 2.83
CA LYS A 149 -9.05 -0.12 4.07
C LYS A 149 -8.97 -1.58 4.51
N ALA A 150 -8.59 -1.81 5.76
CA ALA A 150 -8.77 -3.12 6.39
C ALA A 150 -10.27 -3.31 6.67
N VAL A 151 -10.91 -4.23 5.93
CA VAL A 151 -12.37 -4.27 5.82
C VAL A 151 -13.03 -4.63 7.14
N HIS A 152 -12.46 -5.59 7.87
CA HIS A 152 -13.06 -6.10 9.09
C HIS A 152 -13.17 -5.05 10.21
N PHE A 153 -12.19 -4.16 10.31
CA PHE A 153 -12.11 -3.15 11.38
C PHE A 153 -12.47 -1.74 10.90
N GLU A 154 -12.73 -1.59 9.61
CA GLU A 154 -12.96 -0.30 8.97
C GLU A 154 -11.83 0.73 9.13
N HIS A 155 -10.60 0.27 9.35
CA HIS A 155 -9.45 1.14 9.52
C HIS A 155 -8.78 1.43 8.18
N TYR A 156 -8.44 2.69 7.94
CA TYR A 156 -7.72 3.10 6.74
C TYR A 156 -6.21 3.00 6.94
N VAL A 157 -5.50 2.53 5.93
CA VAL A 157 -4.05 2.58 5.89
C VAL A 157 -3.61 4.03 5.83
N ILE A 158 -2.59 4.37 6.60
CA ILE A 158 -1.96 5.69 6.67
C ILE A 158 -0.44 5.54 6.62
N GLY A 159 0.20 6.33 5.76
CA GLY A 159 1.65 6.49 5.79
C GLY A 159 2.05 7.30 7.01
N SER A 160 2.76 6.68 7.97
CA SER A 160 3.25 7.43 9.13
C SER A 160 4.37 8.37 8.72
N ARG A 161 4.38 9.60 9.26
CA ARG A 161 5.58 10.45 9.33
C ARG A 161 6.43 10.19 10.57
N THR A 162 5.85 9.51 11.55
CA THR A 162 6.53 9.17 12.79
C THR A 162 7.50 8.04 12.49
N GLU A 163 8.78 8.30 12.69
CA GLU A 163 9.79 7.25 12.78
C GLU A 163 9.34 6.25 13.82
N ALA A 164 9.34 4.97 13.47
CA ALA A 164 9.28 3.96 14.49
C ALA A 164 10.71 3.73 14.96
N ASP A 165 10.93 3.80 16.27
CA ASP A 165 12.15 3.24 16.83
C ASP A 165 12.22 1.78 16.37
N PRO A 166 13.27 1.39 15.64
CA PRO A 166 13.42 0.00 15.23
C PRO A 166 13.46 -0.86 16.50
N PRO A 167 12.63 -1.92 16.62
CA PRO A 167 12.64 -2.76 17.82
C PRO A 167 13.98 -3.45 18.08
N LYS A 168 14.91 -3.42 17.10
CA LYS A 168 16.35 -3.67 17.18
C LYS A 168 16.96 -3.44 15.78
N GLY A 169 17.93 -2.53 15.66
CA GLY A 169 18.76 -2.36 14.46
C GLY A 169 18.74 -0.94 13.90
N ASP A 170 19.92 -0.35 13.70
CA ASP A 170 20.20 1.07 13.42
C ASP A 170 19.61 1.68 12.12
N THR A 171 18.58 1.09 11.53
CA THR A 171 17.83 1.68 10.40
C THR A 171 16.55 2.32 10.89
N THR A 172 16.49 3.65 10.86
CA THR A 172 15.24 4.40 11.00
C THR A 172 14.37 4.16 9.77
N PHE A 173 13.10 3.82 10.00
CA PHE A 173 12.06 3.72 8.98
C PHE A 173 10.73 4.22 9.55
N HIS A 174 9.86 4.75 8.70
CA HIS A 174 8.49 5.06 9.13
C HIS A 174 7.59 3.85 8.88
N LEU A 175 6.79 3.49 9.88
CA LEU A 175 5.83 2.41 9.76
C LEU A 175 4.70 2.77 8.81
N LEU A 176 4.24 1.78 8.05
CA LEU A 176 2.90 1.80 7.52
C LEU A 176 1.94 1.39 8.64
N GLN A 177 0.91 2.19 8.86
CA GLN A 177 -0.01 2.01 9.97
C GLN A 177 -1.45 1.96 9.47
N MET A 178 -2.35 1.49 10.32
CA MET A 178 -3.79 1.65 10.19
C MET A 178 -4.25 2.73 11.16
N ASP A 179 -5.04 3.68 10.67
CA ASP A 179 -5.72 4.68 11.49
C ASP A 179 -6.96 4.05 12.14
N ARG A 180 -6.93 3.94 13.47
CA ARG A 180 -8.00 3.36 14.30
C ARG A 180 -8.91 4.42 14.92
N ARG A 181 -8.79 5.69 14.52
CA ARG A 181 -9.76 6.71 14.91
C ARG A 181 -11.11 6.35 14.29
N TYR A 182 -12.18 6.60 15.04
CA TYR A 182 -13.54 6.43 14.50
C TYR A 182 -13.77 7.47 13.39
N GLN A 183 -14.01 7.00 12.16
CA GLN A 183 -14.22 7.83 10.97
C GLN A 183 -13.16 8.94 10.82
N PRO A 184 -11.89 8.58 10.54
CA PRO A 184 -10.83 9.56 10.41
C PRO A 184 -11.09 10.45 9.18
N GLU A 185 -10.70 11.72 9.27
CA GLU A 185 -10.61 12.57 8.08
C GLU A 185 -9.55 11.99 7.13
N LEU A 186 -9.97 11.62 5.91
CA LEU A 186 -9.09 11.04 4.91
C LEU A 186 -8.27 12.14 4.22
N THR A 187 -6.99 12.18 4.57
CA THR A 187 -5.99 13.12 4.03
C THR A 187 -5.11 12.46 2.97
N THR A 188 -4.19 13.24 2.37
CA THR A 188 -3.16 12.73 1.43
C THR A 188 -2.25 11.65 2.04
N GLU A 189 -2.10 11.61 3.37
CA GLU A 189 -1.35 10.55 4.07
C GLU A 189 -2.03 9.17 3.96
N HIS A 190 -3.33 9.14 3.72
CA HIS A 190 -4.12 7.92 3.55
C HIS A 190 -4.17 7.46 2.08
N GLN A 191 -3.63 8.26 1.17
CA GLN A 191 -3.72 8.02 -0.26
C GLN A 191 -2.47 7.30 -0.75
N PHE A 192 -2.68 6.27 -1.58
CA PHE A 192 -1.62 5.47 -2.15
C PHE A 192 -1.80 5.31 -3.66
N TYR A 193 -0.71 5.51 -4.38
CA TYR A 193 -0.62 5.09 -5.77
C TYR A 193 -0.24 3.60 -5.82
N LEU A 194 -0.88 2.87 -6.73
CA LEU A 194 -0.50 1.52 -7.11
C LEU A 194 0.26 1.61 -8.41
N GLU A 195 1.58 1.50 -8.35
CA GLU A 195 2.44 1.56 -9.52
C GLU A 195 2.67 0.16 -10.07
N GLN A 196 2.62 -0.04 -11.39
CA GLN A 196 3.09 -1.29 -11.95
C GLN A 196 4.59 -1.44 -11.64
N CYS A 197 5.02 -2.65 -11.26
CA CYS A 197 6.44 -2.95 -11.23
C CYS A 197 7.07 -2.78 -12.63
#